data_AF-A0A1Q4YCK1-F1
#
_entry.id   AF-A0A1Q4YCK1-F1
#
_cell.length_a   1.000
_cell.length_b   1.000
_cell.length_c   1.000
_cell.angle_alpha   90.00
_cell.angle_beta   90.00
_cell.angle_gamma   90.00
#
_symmetry.space_group_name_H-M   'P 1'
#
loop_
_entity.id
_entity.type
_entity.pdbx_description
1 polymer ?
#
loop_
_entity_poly.entity_id
_entity_poly.type
_entity_poly.pdbx_seq_one_letter_code
_entity_poly.pdbx_strand_id
1 'polypeptide(L)'
;MAVHYAKKYYADKTLYQGTGDAFRHCYWNAMMEIFVNHETAYEVATRHESQSKDNDKEMDLRNNKIGRAIGRSYKSNNPKAKASSKSRSACGSYMSKGKLWIIKNKKLVRSNA
;
A
#
# COMPACT_ATOMS: atom_id res chain seq x y z
N MET A 1 10.22 3.63 6.69
CA MET A 1 10.04 4.48 5.48
C MET A 1 8.58 4.70 5.08
N ALA A 2 7.77 3.66 4.85
CA ALA A 2 6.37 3.85 4.40
C ALA A 2 5.48 4.60 5.41
N VAL A 3 5.57 4.26 6.71
CA VAL A 3 4.88 4.95 7.81
C VAL A 3 5.22 6.45 7.85
N HIS A 4 6.49 6.81 7.64
CA HIS A 4 6.94 8.20 7.64
C HIS A 4 6.26 9.01 6.52
N TYR A 5 6.20 8.46 5.30
CA TYR A 5 5.52 9.14 4.19
C TYR A 5 3.99 9.19 4.37
N ALA A 6 3.39 8.16 4.96
CA ALA A 6 1.96 8.17 5.27
C ALA A 6 1.62 9.32 6.24
N LYS A 7 2.35 9.44 7.35
CA LYS A 7 2.22 10.55 8.31
C LYS A 7 2.48 11.92 7.70
N LYS A 8 3.39 12.01 6.73
CA LYS A 8 3.72 13.27 6.05
C LYS A 8 2.61 13.74 5.09
N TYR A 9 1.92 12.83 4.41
CA TYR A 9 0.97 13.17 3.35
C TYR A 9 -0.50 13.11 3.75
N TYR A 10 -0.82 12.42 4.84
CA TYR A 10 -2.20 12.20 5.25
C TYR A 10 -2.39 12.57 6.71
N ALA A 11 -3.60 13.02 7.05
CA ALA A 11 -3.96 13.34 8.42
C ALA A 11 -3.91 12.10 9.31
N ASP A 12 -3.47 12.27 10.56
CA ASP A 12 -3.26 11.18 11.52
C ASP A 12 -4.50 10.29 11.71
N LYS A 13 -5.69 10.89 11.68
CA LYS A 13 -6.99 10.18 11.75
C LYS A 13 -7.25 9.19 10.61
N THR A 14 -6.48 9.25 9.52
CA THR A 14 -6.63 8.39 8.33
C THR A 14 -5.56 7.32 8.23
N LEU A 15 -4.64 7.26 9.20
CA LEU A 15 -3.54 6.28 9.26
C LEU A 15 -3.97 4.90 9.74
N TYR A 16 -5.23 4.75 10.17
CA TYR A 16 -5.88 3.48 10.45
C TYR A 16 -7.15 3.40 9.61
N GLN A 17 -7.30 2.36 8.79
CA GLN A 17 -8.48 2.08 7.96
C GLN A 17 -8.83 3.12 6.87
N GLY A 18 -8.16 4.26 6.88
CA GLY A 18 -8.40 5.38 5.98
C GLY A 18 -7.39 5.49 4.85
N THR A 19 -7.34 6.67 4.26
CA THR A 19 -6.53 6.98 3.07
C THR A 19 -5.02 6.85 3.32
N GLY A 20 -4.56 7.27 4.51
CA GLY A 20 -3.17 7.17 4.90
C GLY A 20 -2.73 5.74 5.11
N ASP A 21 -3.62 4.90 5.64
CA ASP A 21 -3.38 3.48 5.81
C ASP A 21 -3.30 2.74 4.47
N ALA A 22 -4.29 2.95 3.60
CA ALA A 22 -4.30 2.38 2.26
C ALA A 22 -3.02 2.73 1.46
N PHE A 23 -2.57 3.98 1.54
CA PHE A 23 -1.31 4.41 0.94
C PHE A 23 -0.10 3.70 1.57
N ARG A 24 -0.08 3.57 2.89
CA ARG A 24 0.98 2.88 3.63
C ARG A 24 1.11 1.43 3.18
N HIS A 25 0.00 0.69 3.09
CA HIS A 25 -0.03 -0.70 2.63
C HIS A 25 0.43 -0.85 1.17
N CYS A 26 -0.06 0.02 0.28
CA CYS A 26 0.38 0.08 -1.12
C CYS A 26 1.89 0.31 -1.22
N TYR A 27 2.40 1.35 -0.58
CA TYR A 27 3.80 1.73 -0.73
C TYR A 27 4.73 0.72 -0.07
N TRP A 28 4.39 0.22 1.12
CA TRP A 28 5.19 -0.80 1.79
C TRP A 28 5.32 -2.08 0.96
N ASN A 29 4.23 -2.57 0.36
CA ASN A 29 4.29 -3.76 -0.51
C ASN A 29 5.07 -3.51 -1.81
N ALA A 30 4.97 -2.30 -2.39
CA ALA A 30 5.80 -1.93 -3.53
C ALA A 30 7.29 -1.98 -3.15
N MET A 31 7.63 -1.54 -1.95
CA MET A 31 9.00 -1.57 -1.46
C MET A 31 9.53 -2.97 -1.24
N MET A 32 8.71 -3.86 -0.70
CA MET A 32 9.05 -5.27 -0.49
C MET A 32 9.39 -5.96 -1.82
N GLU A 33 8.60 -5.71 -2.88
CA GLU A 33 8.85 -6.26 -4.22
C GLU A 33 10.17 -5.74 -4.83
N ILE A 34 10.50 -4.46 -4.60
CA ILE A 34 11.71 -3.80 -5.11
C ILE A 34 12.98 -4.33 -4.42
N PHE A 35 12.97 -4.44 -3.09
CA PHE A 35 14.18 -4.67 -2.31
C PHE A 35 14.40 -6.11 -1.88
N VAL A 36 13.35 -6.86 -1.56
CA VAL A 36 13.49 -8.18 -0.94
C VAL A 36 13.42 -9.28 -1.98
N ASN A 37 12.37 -9.27 -2.84
CA ASN A 37 11.97 -10.22 -3.90
C ASN A 37 10.48 -10.60 -3.70
N HIS A 38 9.87 -11.22 -4.70
CA HIS A 38 8.41 -11.43 -4.71
C HIS A 38 7.92 -12.41 -3.63
N GLU A 39 8.65 -13.49 -3.41
CA GLU A 39 8.25 -14.61 -2.56
C GLU A 39 8.30 -14.22 -1.08
N THR A 40 9.40 -13.60 -0.64
CA THR A 40 9.52 -13.07 0.72
C THR A 40 8.60 -11.86 0.94
N ALA A 41 8.36 -11.02 -0.08
CA ALA A 41 7.39 -9.94 0.03
C ALA A 41 5.97 -10.44 0.30
N TYR A 42 5.56 -11.51 -0.40
CA TYR A 42 4.26 -12.12 -0.20
C TYR A 42 4.12 -12.79 1.16
N GLU A 43 5.12 -13.58 1.59
CA GLU A 43 5.09 -14.25 2.90
C GLU A 43 5.10 -13.27 4.07
N VAL A 44 5.95 -12.24 4.03
CA VAL A 44 6.04 -11.25 5.10
C VAL A 44 4.75 -10.44 5.18
N ALA A 45 4.19 -10.00 4.05
CA ALA A 45 2.90 -9.33 4.04
C ALA A 45 1.79 -10.25 4.58
N THR A 46 1.70 -11.48 4.09
CA THR A 46 0.65 -12.44 4.50
C THR A 46 0.74 -12.79 5.98
N ARG A 47 1.95 -12.96 6.53
CA ARG A 47 2.17 -13.18 7.97
C ARG A 47 1.87 -11.93 8.80
N HIS A 48 2.21 -10.74 8.31
CA HIS A 48 1.92 -9.48 8.99
C HIS A 48 0.40 -9.22 9.10
N GLU A 49 -0.36 -9.59 8.05
CA GLU A 49 -1.83 -9.52 8.02
C GLU A 49 -2.55 -10.66 8.77
N SER A 50 -1.82 -11.59 9.41
CA SER A 50 -2.44 -12.72 10.14
C SER A 50 -3.16 -12.28 11.42
N GLN A 51 -2.85 -11.09 11.93
CA GLN A 51 -3.50 -10.50 13.12
C GLN A 51 -4.66 -9.55 12.78
N SER A 52 -4.82 -9.17 11.51
CA SER A 52 -5.90 -8.29 11.01
C SER A 52 -7.23 -9.07 10.93
N LYS A 53 -8.35 -8.44 11.32
CA LYS A 53 -9.68 -9.08 11.33
C LYS A 53 -10.61 -8.50 10.25
N ASP A 54 -11.43 -9.38 9.67
CA ASP A 54 -12.56 -9.05 8.79
C ASP A 54 -12.23 -8.07 7.64
N ASN A 55 -12.94 -6.93 7.58
CA ASN A 55 -12.82 -5.95 6.50
C ASN A 55 -11.44 -5.28 6.45
N ASP A 56 -10.73 -5.20 7.59
CA ASP A 56 -9.38 -4.63 7.70
C ASP A 56 -8.41 -5.47 6.87
N LYS A 57 -8.44 -6.78 7.11
CA LYS A 57 -7.63 -7.74 6.36
C LYS A 57 -7.90 -7.69 4.87
N GLU A 58 -9.16 -7.55 4.45
CA GLU A 58 -9.48 -7.48 3.03
C GLU A 58 -9.00 -6.18 2.38
N MET A 59 -9.13 -5.04 3.06
CA MET A 59 -8.59 -3.75 2.63
C MET A 59 -7.08 -3.82 2.44
N ASP A 60 -6.39 -4.36 3.44
CA ASP A 60 -4.95 -4.51 3.43
C ASP A 60 -4.49 -5.45 2.32
N LEU A 61 -5.08 -6.65 2.19
CA LEU A 61 -4.71 -7.60 1.14
C LEU A 61 -4.89 -7.02 -0.27
N ARG A 62 -5.97 -6.25 -0.51
CA ARG A 62 -6.22 -5.59 -1.80
C ARG A 62 -5.18 -4.50 -2.08
N ASN A 63 -4.87 -3.66 -1.10
CA ASN A 63 -3.87 -2.60 -1.24
C ASN A 63 -2.44 -3.16 -1.36
N ASN A 64 -2.14 -4.24 -0.64
CA ASN A 64 -0.89 -4.98 -0.71
C ASN A 64 -0.67 -5.55 -2.12
N LYS A 65 -1.70 -6.15 -2.74
CA LYS A 65 -1.64 -6.65 -4.13
C LYS A 65 -1.35 -5.53 -5.14
N ILE A 66 -2.01 -4.37 -4.99
CA ILE A 66 -1.77 -3.20 -5.83
C ILE A 66 -0.33 -2.71 -5.68
N GLY A 67 0.16 -2.62 -4.44
CA GLY A 67 1.53 -2.26 -4.11
C GLY A 67 2.56 -3.15 -4.80
N ARG A 68 2.43 -4.47 -4.69
CA ARG A 68 3.34 -5.42 -5.35
C ARG A 68 3.36 -5.26 -6.88
N ALA A 69 2.20 -5.07 -7.50
CA ALA A 69 2.11 -4.86 -8.94
C ALA A 69 2.84 -3.57 -9.38
N ILE A 70 2.65 -2.48 -8.63
CA ILE A 70 3.36 -1.20 -8.86
C ILE A 70 4.87 -1.39 -8.69
N GLY A 71 5.31 -2.03 -7.59
CA GLY A 71 6.71 -2.29 -7.31
C GLY A 71 7.39 -3.09 -8.42
N ARG A 72 6.73 -4.16 -8.91
CA ARG A 72 7.24 -5.01 -9.99
C ARG A 72 7.39 -4.25 -11.32
N SER A 73 6.38 -3.46 -11.66
CA SER A 73 6.39 -2.66 -12.89
C SER A 73 7.53 -1.64 -12.90
N TYR A 74 7.79 -0.97 -11.77
CA TYR A 74 8.89 0.00 -11.70
C TYR A 74 10.26 -0.64 -11.53
N LYS A 75 10.36 -1.76 -10.81
CA LYS A 75 11.60 -2.51 -10.63
C LYS A 75 12.18 -3.01 -11.96
N SER A 76 11.35 -3.49 -12.87
CA SER A 76 11.79 -4.01 -14.17
C SER A 76 12.45 -2.96 -15.07
N ASN A 77 12.11 -1.68 -14.89
CA ASN A 77 12.52 -0.60 -15.80
C ASN A 77 13.39 0.48 -15.13
N ASN A 78 13.68 0.38 -13.83
CA ASN A 78 14.37 1.44 -13.10
C ASN A 78 15.29 0.86 -12.01
N PRO A 79 16.42 1.54 -11.71
CA PRO A 79 17.20 1.24 -10.52
C PRO A 79 16.35 1.31 -9.26
N LYS A 80 16.68 0.51 -8.23
CA LYS A 80 15.91 0.37 -6.99
C LYS A 80 15.48 1.72 -6.41
N ALA A 81 16.40 2.68 -6.25
CA ALA A 81 16.10 4.01 -5.71
C ALA A 81 15.03 4.78 -6.52
N LYS A 82 15.11 4.72 -7.85
CA LYS A 82 14.14 5.38 -8.75
C LYS A 82 12.81 4.63 -8.76
N ALA A 83 12.84 3.29 -8.70
CA ALA A 83 11.65 2.47 -8.56
C ALA A 83 10.88 2.79 -7.26
N SER A 84 11.59 2.97 -6.14
CA SER A 84 11.01 3.37 -4.85
C SER A 84 10.27 4.70 -4.96
N SER A 85 10.95 5.73 -5.50
CA SER A 85 10.37 7.07 -5.62
C SER A 85 9.15 7.06 -6.56
N LYS A 86 9.23 6.37 -7.70
CA LYS A 86 8.10 6.22 -8.61
C LYS A 86 6.93 5.45 -8.00
N SER A 87 7.21 4.41 -7.24
CA SER A 87 6.17 3.62 -6.55
C SER A 87 5.45 4.45 -5.49
N ARG A 88 6.16 5.30 -4.75
CA ARG A 88 5.56 6.27 -3.82
C ARG A 88 4.59 7.20 -4.54
N SER A 89 5.04 7.84 -5.62
CA SER A 89 4.19 8.74 -6.41
C SER A 89 2.98 8.01 -7.02
N ALA A 90 3.17 6.77 -7.49
CA ALA A 90 2.10 5.96 -8.05
C ALA A 90 1.05 5.56 -6.99
N CYS A 91 1.47 5.10 -5.81
CA CYS A 91 0.53 4.82 -4.71
C CYS A 91 -0.22 6.08 -4.29
N GLY A 92 0.45 7.24 -4.25
CA GLY A 92 -0.22 8.53 -4.01
C GLY A 92 -1.25 8.89 -5.09
N SER A 93 -0.92 8.69 -6.36
CA SER A 93 -1.87 8.90 -7.47
C SER A 93 -3.02 7.90 -7.46
N TYR A 94 -2.79 6.65 -7.04
CA TYR A 94 -3.83 5.64 -6.95
C TYR A 94 -4.79 5.98 -5.81
N MET A 95 -4.26 6.48 -4.70
CA MET A 95 -5.06 7.00 -3.61
C MET A 95 -5.96 8.15 -4.10
N SER A 96 -5.40 9.20 -4.71
CA SER A 96 -6.17 10.36 -5.18
C SER A 96 -7.19 10.03 -6.28
N LYS A 97 -6.94 9.01 -7.10
CA LYS A 97 -7.85 8.56 -8.18
C LYS A 97 -8.90 7.55 -7.71
N GLY A 98 -9.02 7.25 -6.42
CA GLY A 98 -10.01 6.28 -5.95
C GLY A 98 -9.66 4.81 -6.23
N LYS A 99 -8.40 4.51 -6.58
CA LYS A 99 -7.98 3.15 -6.97
C LYS A 99 -7.59 2.28 -5.77
N LEU A 100 -7.32 2.88 -4.61
CA LEU A 100 -7.07 2.14 -3.38
C LEU A 100 -8.39 1.84 -2.64
N TRP A 101 -8.32 0.91 -1.71
CA TRP A 101 -9.43 0.52 -0.85
C TRP A 101 -9.26 1.13 0.54
N ILE A 102 -10.35 1.62 1.12
CA ILE A 102 -10.41 2.14 2.49
C ILE A 102 -11.65 1.56 3.17
N ILE A 103 -11.73 1.68 4.49
CA ILE A 103 -12.94 1.37 5.24
C ILE A 103 -13.59 2.68 5.67
N LYS A 104 -14.84 2.85 5.24
CA LYS A 104 -15.67 4.00 5.60
C LYS A 104 -17.00 3.45 6.10
N ASN A 105 -17.44 3.88 7.27
CA ASN A 105 -18.67 3.39 7.90
C ASN A 105 -18.70 1.85 8.02
N LYS A 106 -17.58 1.23 8.42
CA LYS A 106 -17.39 -0.23 8.52
C LYS A 106 -17.53 -1.00 7.20
N LYS A 107 -17.65 -0.31 6.06
CA LYS A 107 -17.74 -0.92 4.73
C LYS A 107 -16.45 -0.69 3.95
N LEU A 108 -16.04 -1.73 3.22
CA LEU A 108 -14.93 -1.66 2.29
C LEU A 108 -15.35 -0.86 1.05
N VAL A 109 -14.74 0.30 0.82
CA VAL A 109 -15.06 1.21 -0.28
C VAL A 109 -13.80 1.66 -1.02
N ARG A 110 -13.97 2.25 -2.20
CA ARG A 110 -12.89 2.89 -2.94
C ARG A 110 -12.49 4.20 -2.28
N SER A 111 -11.25 4.61 -2.50
CA SER A 111 -10.66 5.75 -1.81
C SER A 111 -11.19 7.13 -2.26
N ASN A 112 -12.13 7.16 -3.21
CA ASN A 112 -12.88 8.34 -3.65
C ASN A 112 -14.36 8.33 -3.20
N ALA A 113 -14.77 7.34 -2.41
CA ALA A 113 -16.15 7.18 -1.93
C ALA A 113 -16.42 7.94 -0.61
#